data_AF-A0AAD4BS63-F1
#
_entry.id   AF-A0AAD4BS63-F1
#
_cell.length_a   1.000
_cell.length_b   1.000
_cell.length_c   1.000
_cell.angle_alpha   90.00
_cell.angle_beta   90.00
_cell.angle_gamma   90.00
#
_symmetry.space_group_name_H-M   'P 1'
#
loop_
_entity.id
_entity.type
_entity.pdbx_description
1 polymer ?
#
loop_
_entity_poly.entity_id
_entity_poly.type
_entity_poly.pdbx_seq_one_letter_code
_entity_poly.pdbx_strand_id
1 'polypeptide(L)'
;HAAIYQRCWQAMQSLGADKEMLSRYQPLRAEDLKVSTAAAFLNARGHQDNMLSWFWSMDIPKDTERSGWMSKFYRAHWLRAKATKDRWTEEEEILKAEFQWTINFFQRKAEDWDCWSLCSQNTGPCGLVSYAA
;
A
#
# COMPACT_ATOMS: atom_id res chain seq x y z
N HIS A 1 -22.46 -20.83 11.21
CA HIS A 1 -21.06 -21.25 11.39
C HIS A 1 -20.44 -20.68 12.68
N ALA A 2 -20.37 -19.37 12.89
CA ALA A 2 -19.82 -18.77 14.13
C ALA A 2 -20.46 -19.29 15.44
N ALA A 3 -21.80 -19.35 15.52
CA ALA A 3 -22.50 -19.87 16.70
C ALA A 3 -22.23 -21.36 16.98
N ILE A 4 -22.01 -22.15 15.93
CA ILE A 4 -21.67 -23.57 16.04
C ILE A 4 -20.26 -23.71 16.60
N TYR A 5 -19.31 -22.94 16.07
CA TYR A 5 -17.94 -22.90 16.57
C TYR A 5 -17.89 -22.53 18.05
N GLN A 6 -18.62 -21.49 18.47
CA GLN A 6 -18.66 -21.10 19.89
C GLN A 6 -19.24 -22.20 20.80
N ARG A 7 -20.30 -22.89 20.39
CA ARG A 7 -20.81 -24.05 21.15
C ARG A 7 -19.78 -25.16 21.27
N CYS A 8 -19.10 -25.49 20.18
CA CYS A 8 -18.03 -26.49 20.20
C CYS A 8 -16.87 -26.06 21.09
N TRP A 9 -16.47 -24.78 21.04
CA TRP A 9 -15.40 -24.22 21.86
C TRP A 9 -15.73 -24.27 23.35
N GLN A 10 -16.96 -23.92 23.73
CA GLN A 10 -17.45 -24.05 25.11
C GLN A 10 -17.47 -25.51 25.58
N ALA A 11 -17.91 -26.44 24.73
CA ALA A 11 -17.85 -27.87 25.04
C ALA A 11 -16.39 -28.34 25.23
N MET A 12 -15.46 -27.87 24.39
CA MET A 12 -14.03 -28.18 24.49
C MET A 12 -13.45 -27.70 25.82
N GLN A 13 -13.84 -26.52 26.28
CA GLN A 13 -13.45 -25.99 27.58
C GLN A 13 -14.04 -26.83 28.73
N SER A 14 -15.32 -27.19 28.67
CA SER A 14 -16.00 -28.01 29.69
C SER A 14 -15.43 -29.42 29.80
N LEU A 15 -14.91 -29.98 28.70
CA LEU A 15 -14.28 -31.30 28.67
C LEU A 15 -12.83 -31.29 29.18
N GLY A 16 -12.30 -30.13 29.60
CA GLY A 16 -10.94 -30.02 30.12
C GLY A 16 -9.87 -30.15 29.04
N ALA A 17 -10.11 -29.60 27.85
CA ALA A 17 -9.12 -29.60 26.77
C ALA A 17 -7.80 -28.96 27.21
N ASP A 18 -6.70 -29.50 26.65
CA ASP A 18 -5.36 -29.05 26.97
C ASP A 18 -5.13 -27.57 26.60
N LYS A 19 -4.22 -26.91 27.33
CA LYS A 19 -3.86 -25.51 27.11
C LYS A 19 -3.32 -25.25 25.71
N GLU A 20 -2.63 -26.22 25.10
CA GLU A 20 -2.17 -26.09 23.72
C GLU A 20 -3.34 -26.04 22.73
N MET A 21 -4.39 -26.84 22.95
CA MET A 21 -5.60 -26.79 22.12
C MET A 21 -6.35 -25.47 22.29
N LEU A 22 -6.48 -24.96 23.51
CA LEU A 22 -7.13 -23.67 23.78
C LEU A 22 -6.32 -22.46 23.29
N SER A 23 -4.99 -22.57 23.26
CA SER A 23 -4.13 -21.55 22.65
C SER A 23 -4.31 -21.51 21.13
N ARG A 24 -4.51 -22.67 20.50
CA ARG A 24 -4.68 -22.79 19.05
C ARG A 24 -6.09 -22.37 18.60
N TYR A 25 -7.13 -22.76 19.33
CA TYR A 25 -8.52 -22.45 19.03
C TYR A 25 -9.03 -21.39 20.01
N GLN A 26 -8.88 -20.11 19.67
CA GLN A 26 -9.28 -18.99 20.53
C GLN A 26 -10.79 -18.72 20.45
N PRO A 27 -11.40 -18.06 21.45
CA PRO A 27 -12.81 -17.69 21.40
C PRO A 27 -13.04 -16.67 20.27
N LEU A 28 -14.03 -16.95 19.43
CA LEU A 28 -14.40 -16.07 18.32
C LEU A 28 -15.22 -14.88 18.83
N ARG A 29 -14.66 -13.68 18.82
CA ARG A 29 -15.35 -12.45 19.23
C ARG A 29 -16.13 -11.84 18.07
N ALA A 30 -17.09 -10.98 18.38
CA ALA A 30 -17.82 -10.22 17.36
C ALA A 30 -16.89 -9.29 16.54
N GLU A 31 -15.79 -8.86 17.15
CA GLU A 31 -14.73 -8.06 16.52
C GLU A 31 -14.00 -8.86 15.43
N ASP A 32 -13.71 -10.15 15.70
CA ASP A 32 -13.04 -11.06 14.76
C ASP A 32 -13.87 -11.36 13.51
N LEU A 33 -15.18 -11.14 13.59
CA LEU A 33 -16.14 -11.38 12.50
C LEU A 33 -16.41 -10.14 11.66
N LYS A 34 -15.92 -8.97 12.06
CA LYS A 34 -16.01 -7.78 11.22
C LYS A 34 -15.18 -8.02 9.98
N VAL A 35 -15.77 -7.84 8.80
CA VAL A 35 -15.07 -7.95 7.52
C VAL A 35 -13.96 -6.93 7.54
N SER A 36 -12.75 -7.43 7.76
CA SER A 36 -11.59 -6.59 7.94
C SER A 36 -11.15 -6.14 6.55
N THR A 37 -11.40 -4.89 6.19
CA THR A 37 -11.11 -4.35 4.85
C THR A 37 -9.64 -4.43 4.49
N ALA A 38 -8.72 -4.38 5.44
CA ALA A 38 -7.31 -4.63 5.11
C ALA A 38 -6.96 -6.10 4.82
N ALA A 39 -7.87 -7.09 4.94
CA ALA A 39 -7.64 -8.41 4.33
C ALA A 39 -7.66 -8.26 2.80
N ALA A 40 -8.38 -7.26 2.27
CA ALA A 40 -8.27 -6.82 0.89
C ALA A 40 -7.11 -5.81 0.68
N PHE A 41 -6.82 -4.96 1.67
CA PHE A 41 -5.85 -3.86 1.56
C PHE A 41 -4.83 -3.79 2.73
N LEU A 42 -3.99 -4.81 2.90
CA LEU A 42 -2.89 -4.79 3.90
C LEU A 42 -1.88 -3.64 3.68
N ASN A 43 -1.97 -2.94 2.55
CA ASN A 43 -1.02 -1.92 2.12
C ASN A 43 -1.49 -0.49 2.43
N ALA A 44 -2.61 -0.31 3.14
CA ALA A 44 -3.05 1.00 3.57
C ALA A 44 -2.05 1.57 4.59
N ARG A 45 -1.35 2.65 4.24
CA ARG A 45 -0.41 3.35 5.14
C ARG A 45 -1.12 3.67 6.46
N GLY A 46 -0.57 3.18 7.57
CA GLY A 46 -1.07 3.44 8.92
C GLY A 46 -1.75 2.27 9.63
N HIS A 47 -1.95 1.12 8.99
CA HIS A 47 -2.50 -0.07 9.67
C HIS A 47 -1.39 -0.94 10.29
N GLN A 48 -1.05 -0.64 11.55
CA GLN A 48 -0.26 -1.55 12.39
C GLN A 48 -1.12 -2.73 12.88
N ASP A 49 -0.66 -3.95 12.63
CA ASP A 49 -0.93 -5.26 13.26
C ASP A 49 -2.37 -5.79 13.48
N ASN A 50 -3.42 -4.97 13.50
CA ASN A 50 -4.71 -5.36 14.09
C ASN A 50 -5.77 -5.88 13.11
N MET A 51 -5.36 -6.40 11.97
CA MET A 51 -6.27 -6.54 10.84
C MET A 51 -6.80 -7.97 10.64
N LEU A 52 -5.99 -8.98 10.88
CA LEU A 52 -6.39 -10.37 10.64
C LEU A 52 -6.73 -11.05 11.97
N SER A 53 -7.98 -11.48 12.09
CA SER A 53 -8.44 -12.35 13.18
C SER A 53 -7.55 -13.58 13.30
N TRP A 54 -7.31 -14.05 14.52
CA TRP A 54 -6.39 -15.15 14.84
C TRP A 54 -6.59 -16.42 14.01
N PHE A 55 -7.82 -16.69 13.55
CA PHE A 55 -8.14 -17.87 12.73
C PHE A 55 -7.55 -17.83 11.32
N TRP A 56 -7.18 -16.66 10.79
CA TRP A 56 -6.48 -16.53 9.50
C TRP A 56 -5.00 -16.90 9.57
N SER A 57 -4.41 -16.76 10.75
CA SER A 57 -3.00 -17.11 11.03
C SER A 57 -2.84 -18.56 11.55
N MET A 58 -3.95 -19.27 11.70
CA MET A 58 -3.97 -20.61 12.26
C MET A 58 -3.55 -21.62 11.20
N ASP A 59 -2.44 -22.32 11.42
CA ASP A 59 -2.03 -23.44 10.57
C ASP A 59 -2.86 -24.67 10.94
N ILE A 60 -3.65 -25.17 9.98
CA ILE A 60 -4.49 -26.36 10.13
C ILE A 60 -3.86 -27.45 9.26
N PRO A 61 -3.04 -28.35 9.83
CA PRO A 61 -2.22 -29.31 9.06
C PRO A 61 -3.01 -30.13 8.04
N LYS A 62 -4.28 -30.41 8.35
CA LYS A 62 -5.17 -31.25 7.51
C LYS A 62 -5.88 -30.47 6.39
N ASP A 63 -6.02 -29.15 6.52
CA ASP A 63 -6.68 -28.28 5.54
C ASP A 63 -5.68 -27.60 4.59
N THR A 64 -4.44 -27.40 5.04
CA THR A 64 -3.36 -26.81 4.23
C THR A 64 -3.03 -27.69 3.01
N GLU A 65 -3.06 -29.03 3.16
CA GLU A 65 -2.84 -29.97 2.05
C GLU A 65 -4.05 -30.13 1.13
N ARG A 66 -5.29 -30.05 1.66
CA ARG A 66 -6.51 -30.38 0.90
C ARG A 66 -7.12 -29.19 0.17
N SER A 67 -7.06 -27.99 0.75
CA SER A 67 -7.82 -26.85 0.23
C SER A 67 -7.02 -25.96 -0.72
N GLY A 68 -5.68 -25.91 -0.61
CA GLY A 68 -4.77 -25.09 -1.43
C GLY A 68 -5.06 -23.58 -1.45
N TRP A 69 -6.14 -23.14 -0.81
CA TRP A 69 -6.70 -21.81 -0.91
C TRP A 69 -5.88 -20.82 -0.08
N MET A 70 -5.39 -21.23 1.09
CA MET A 70 -4.45 -20.42 1.89
C MET A 70 -3.15 -20.15 1.13
N SER A 71 -2.59 -21.14 0.43
CA SER A 71 -1.39 -20.93 -0.41
C SER A 71 -1.64 -19.94 -1.54
N LYS A 72 -2.81 -20.03 -2.22
CA LYS A 72 -3.23 -19.05 -3.23
C LYS A 72 -3.40 -17.65 -2.65
N PHE A 73 -4.00 -17.54 -1.46
CA PHE A 73 -4.17 -16.30 -0.74
C PHE A 73 -2.80 -15.66 -0.47
N TYR A 74 -1.88 -16.35 0.21
CA TYR A 74 -0.54 -15.85 0.50
C TYR A 74 0.25 -15.47 -0.77
N ARG A 75 0.15 -16.28 -1.83
CA ARG A 75 0.79 -15.97 -3.12
C ARG A 75 0.25 -14.70 -3.75
N ALA A 76 -1.07 -14.52 -3.78
CA ALA A 76 -1.69 -13.30 -4.32
C ALA A 76 -1.30 -12.05 -3.51
N HIS A 77 -1.22 -12.18 -2.19
CA HIS A 77 -0.75 -11.11 -1.30
C HIS A 77 0.71 -10.76 -1.56
N TRP A 78 1.58 -11.76 -1.66
CA TRP A 78 2.99 -11.55 -1.98
C TRP A 78 3.18 -10.86 -3.33
N LEU A 79 2.42 -11.28 -4.36
CA LEU A 79 2.47 -10.65 -5.70
C LEU A 79 2.08 -9.17 -5.65
N ARG A 80 1.04 -8.80 -4.90
CA ARG A 80 0.63 -7.40 -4.73
C ARG A 80 1.66 -6.57 -3.98
N ALA A 81 2.23 -7.13 -2.90
CA ALA A 81 3.28 -6.48 -2.13
C ALA A 81 4.53 -6.23 -2.99
N LYS A 82 4.93 -7.24 -3.77
CA LYS A 82 6.02 -7.14 -4.73
C LYS A 82 5.74 -6.08 -5.79
N ALA A 83 4.58 -6.12 -6.45
CA ALA A 83 4.22 -5.12 -7.46
C ALA A 83 4.18 -3.68 -6.90
N THR A 84 3.77 -3.52 -5.64
CA THR A 84 3.78 -2.21 -4.97
C THR A 84 5.21 -1.73 -4.74
N LYS A 85 6.09 -2.61 -4.26
CA LYS A 85 7.52 -2.31 -4.08
C LYS A 85 8.19 -1.95 -5.40
N ASP A 86 7.94 -2.75 -6.44
CA ASP A 86 8.51 -2.54 -7.77
C ASP A 86 8.07 -1.18 -8.32
N ARG A 87 6.76 -0.85 -8.23
CA ARG A 87 6.24 0.49 -8.61
C ARG A 87 6.90 1.63 -7.83
N TRP A 88 7.07 1.50 -6.51
CA TRP A 88 7.74 2.55 -5.73
C TRP A 88 9.20 2.75 -6.12
N THR A 89 9.86 1.66 -6.52
CA THR A 89 11.24 1.72 -7.01
C THR A 89 11.31 2.47 -8.34
N GLU A 90 10.39 2.17 -9.27
CA GLU A 90 10.25 2.91 -10.54
C GLU A 90 9.92 4.38 -10.30
N GLU A 91 8.98 4.69 -9.40
CA GLU A 91 8.60 6.05 -9.06
C GLU A 91 9.79 6.85 -8.50
N GLU A 92 10.65 6.24 -7.70
CA GLU A 92 11.85 6.92 -7.18
C GLU A 92 12.81 7.35 -8.31
N GLU A 93 13.02 6.49 -9.31
CA GLU A 93 13.86 6.78 -10.46
C GLU A 93 13.26 7.89 -11.34
N ILE A 94 11.96 7.80 -11.63
CA ILE A 94 11.23 8.81 -12.41
C ILE A 94 11.30 10.17 -11.71
N LEU A 95 11.05 10.21 -10.41
CA LEU A 95 11.00 11.45 -9.63
C LEU A 95 12.38 12.14 -9.62
N LYS A 96 13.48 11.38 -9.55
CA LYS A 96 14.85 11.92 -9.70
C LYS A 96 15.06 12.55 -11.09
N ALA A 97 14.61 11.87 -12.15
CA ALA A 97 14.72 12.40 -13.51
C ALA A 97 13.86 13.66 -13.70
N GLU A 98 12.63 13.67 -13.17
CA GLU A 98 11.73 14.83 -13.20
C GLU A 98 12.31 16.05 -12.49
N PHE A 99 12.95 15.86 -11.32
CA PHE A 99 13.65 16.95 -10.64
C PHE A 99 14.77 17.52 -11.51
N GLN A 100 15.58 16.66 -12.12
CA GLN A 100 16.66 17.11 -12.99
C GLN A 100 16.12 17.87 -14.22
N TRP A 101 15.04 17.38 -14.83
CA TRP A 101 14.38 18.05 -15.94
C TRP A 101 13.82 19.41 -15.54
N THR A 102 13.25 19.51 -14.34
CA THR A 102 12.72 20.77 -13.81
C THR A 102 13.84 21.80 -13.64
N ILE A 103 14.98 21.41 -13.07
CA ILE A 103 16.16 22.28 -12.95
C ILE A 103 16.62 22.75 -14.34
N ASN A 104 16.81 21.82 -15.28
CA ASN A 104 17.27 22.12 -16.63
C ASN A 104 16.29 23.04 -17.36
N PHE A 105 14.98 22.86 -17.17
CA PHE A 105 13.95 23.72 -17.75
C PHE A 105 14.08 25.15 -17.26
N PHE A 106 14.24 25.37 -15.95
CA PHE A 106 14.40 26.72 -15.41
C PHE A 106 15.72 27.37 -15.81
N GLN A 107 16.81 26.60 -15.86
CA GLN A 107 18.08 27.09 -16.41
C GLN A 107 17.92 27.55 -17.85
N ARG A 108 17.26 26.75 -18.69
CA ARG A 108 16.99 27.13 -20.08
C ARG A 108 16.13 28.38 -20.19
N LYS A 109 15.11 28.52 -19.33
CA LYS A 109 14.27 29.73 -19.30
C LYS A 109 15.05 30.97 -18.88
N ALA A 110 15.99 30.84 -17.94
CA ALA A 110 16.88 31.93 -17.58
C ALA A 110 17.76 32.35 -18.78
N GLU A 111 18.37 31.39 -19.49
CA GLU A 111 19.17 31.67 -20.69
C GLU A 111 18.34 32.36 -21.80
N ASP A 112 17.13 31.87 -22.05
CA ASP A 112 16.23 32.47 -23.05
C ASP A 112 15.91 33.94 -22.68
N TRP A 113 15.66 34.23 -21.39
CA TRP A 113 15.41 35.59 -20.91
C TRP A 113 16.63 36.50 -20.98
N ASP A 114 17.81 35.99 -20.65
CA ASP A 114 19.07 36.74 -20.79
C ASP A 114 19.34 37.08 -22.26
N CYS A 115 19.10 36.12 -23.17
CA CYS A 115 19.21 36.33 -24.61
C CYS A 115 18.21 37.39 -25.10
N TRP A 116 16.96 37.35 -24.65
CA TRP A 116 15.96 38.38 -24.98
C TRP A 116 16.33 39.75 -24.43
N SER A 117 16.87 39.83 -23.21
CA SER A 117 17.35 41.07 -22.60
C SER A 117 18.49 41.70 -23.40
N LEU A 118 19.50 40.89 -23.80
CA LEU A 118 20.62 41.32 -24.64
C LEU A 118 20.14 41.82 -26.01
N CYS A 119 19.26 41.05 -26.66
CA CYS A 119 18.66 41.44 -27.93
C CYS A 119 17.91 42.78 -27.79
N SER A 120 17.12 42.94 -26.73
CA SER A 120 16.36 44.17 -26.46
C SER A 120 17.25 45.39 -26.17
N GLN A 121 18.48 45.22 -25.70
CA GLN A 121 19.42 46.33 -25.48
C GLN A 121 20.14 46.73 -26.78
N ASN A 122 20.38 45.77 -27.69
CA ASN A 122 21.04 46.01 -28.97
C ASN A 122 20.09 46.63 -30.02
N THR A 123 18.80 46.32 -29.99
CA THR A 123 17.78 47.10 -30.68
C THR A 123 17.37 48.26 -29.79
N GLY A 124 17.89 49.47 -30.05
CA GLY A 124 17.43 50.70 -29.38
C GLY A 124 15.89 50.83 -29.37
N PRO A 125 15.30 51.66 -28.49
CA PRO A 125 13.94 51.52 -27.94
C PRO A 125 12.84 51.52 -29.02
N CYS A 126 12.62 50.38 -29.66
CA CYS A 126 11.62 50.18 -30.70
C CYS A 126 10.38 49.43 -30.16
N GLY A 127 10.48 48.88 -28.95
CA GLY A 127 9.40 48.11 -28.30
C GLY A 127 8.49 48.87 -27.34
N LEU A 128 8.74 50.17 -27.08
CA LEU A 128 7.95 50.97 -26.13
C LEU A 128 6.65 51.55 -26.72
N VAL A 129 6.37 51.36 -28.02
CA VAL A 129 5.24 52.01 -28.71
C VAL A 129 3.96 51.15 -28.75
N SER A 130 3.99 49.88 -28.33
CA SER A 130 2.85 48.97 -28.51
C SER A 130 1.88 48.84 -27.32
N TYR A 131 2.11 49.51 -26.20
CA TYR A 131 1.23 49.45 -25.01
C TYR A 131 0.59 50.79 -24.60
N ALA A 132 0.68 51.82 -25.45
CA ALA A 132 0.00 53.10 -25.26
C ALA A 132 -0.95 53.37 -26.43
N ALA A 133 -2.08 52.64 -26.48
CA ALA A 133 -3.24 52.94 -27.31
C ALA A 133 -4.51 52.50 -26.57
#